data_AF-A0A974NL29-F1
#
_entry.id   AF-A0A974NL29-F1
#
_cell.length_a   1.000
_cell.length_b   1.000
_cell.length_c   1.000
_cell.angle_alpha   90.00
_cell.angle_beta   90.00
_cell.angle_gamma   90.00
#
_symmetry.space_group_name_H-M   'P 1'
#
loop_
_entity.id
_entity.type
_entity.pdbx_description
1 polymer ?
#
loop_
_entity_poly.entity_id
_entity_poly.type
_entity_poly.pdbx_seq_one_letter_code
_entity_poly.pdbx_strand_id
1 'polypeptide(L)' 'MSECSTCGSEMKKGFIQSGTRLAWVPKPAKFSVEPSLNKESVLLSNQNRFSINIVDAFLCEGCKRVLIDFSDKGV' A
#
# COMPACT_ATOMS: atom_id res chain seq x y z
N MET A 1 -0.63 -14.83 -10.47
CA MET A 1 -1.45 -13.88 -11.25
C MET A 1 -2.54 -13.37 -10.34
N SER A 2 -2.71 -12.04 -10.25
CA SER A 2 -3.76 -11.42 -9.44
C SER A 2 -4.91 -11.02 -10.36
N GLU A 3 -6.10 -11.58 -10.11
CA GLU A 3 -7.34 -11.19 -10.78
C GLU A 3 -8.11 -10.19 -9.92
N CYS A 4 -8.79 -9.25 -10.56
CA CYS A 4 -9.63 -8.29 -9.85
C CYS A 4 -10.85 -9.03 -9.25
N SER A 5 -10.96 -9.04 -7.92
CA SER A 5 -12.08 -9.68 -7.21
C SER A 5 -13.46 -9.08 -7.52
N THR A 6 -13.52 -7.96 -8.25
CA THR A 6 -14.77 -7.25 -8.58
C THR A 6 -15.26 -7.55 -9.98
N CYS A 7 -14.36 -7.64 -10.97
CA CYS A 7 -14.72 -7.81 -12.37
C CYS A 7 -14.07 -9.03 -13.05
N GLY A 8 -13.23 -9.79 -12.32
CA GLY A 8 -12.52 -10.96 -12.83
C GLY A 8 -11.40 -10.68 -13.83
N SER A 9 -11.16 -9.41 -14.18
CA SER A 9 -10.12 -9.05 -15.15
C SER A 9 -8.72 -9.19 -14.55
N GLU A 10 -7.75 -9.54 -15.40
CA GLU A 10 -6.34 -9.54 -15.03
C GLU A 10 -5.89 -8.15 -14.57
N MET A 11 -5.11 -8.09 -13.49
CA MET A 11 -4.59 -6.85 -12.93
C MET A 11 -3.14 -6.60 -13.34
N LYS A 12 -2.80 -5.33 -13.58
CA LYS A 12 -1.42 -4.92 -13.92
C LYS A 12 -0.58 -4.82 -12.66
N LYS A 13 0.55 -5.51 -12.61
CA LYS A 13 1.54 -5.36 -11.53
C LYS A 13 2.21 -3.99 -11.62
N GLY A 14 2.43 -3.35 -10.47
CA GLY A 14 3.16 -2.10 -10.31
C GLY A 14 3.57 -1.91 -8.86
N PHE A 15 3.84 -0.66 -8.48
CA PHE A 15 4.35 -0.31 -7.15
C PHE A 15 3.64 0.92 -6.60
N ILE A 16 3.44 0.96 -5.28
CA ILE A 16 3.11 2.19 -4.55
C ILE A 16 4.35 2.65 -3.81
N GLN A 17 4.67 3.93 -3.91
CA GLN A 17 5.91 4.51 -3.38
C GLN A 17 5.63 5.74 -2.50
N SER A 18 6.33 5.84 -1.39
CA SER A 18 6.31 7.02 -0.51
C SER A 18 7.73 7.37 -0.06
N GLY A 19 8.08 8.66 -0.12
CA GLY A 19 9.34 9.17 0.44
C GLY A 19 9.34 9.25 1.97
N THR A 20 8.18 9.07 2.59
CA THR A 20 8.03 8.91 4.03
C THR A 20 7.41 7.54 4.31
N ARG A 21 6.66 7.40 5.40
CA ARG A 21 6.03 6.13 5.79
C ARG A 21 5.04 5.64 4.73
N LEU A 22 4.99 4.32 4.53
CA LEU A 22 3.95 3.67 3.72
C LEU A 22 3.12 2.72 4.60
N ALA A 23 1.90 3.15 4.93
CA ALA A 23 1.01 2.43 5.84
C ALA A 23 -0.46 2.60 5.45
N TRP A 24 -1.25 1.57 5.72
CA TRP A 24 -2.69 1.70 5.80
C TRP A 24 -3.08 2.22 7.18
N VAL A 25 -3.92 3.25 7.21
CA VAL A 25 -4.43 3.85 8.45
C VAL A 25 -5.95 3.89 8.40
N PRO A 26 -6.65 3.60 9.52
CA PRO A 26 -8.12 3.58 9.55
C PRO A 26 -8.73 4.98 9.43
N LYS A 27 -7.95 6.03 9.72
CA LYS A 27 -8.36 7.43 9.61
C LYS A 27 -7.20 8.25 9.01
N PRO A 28 -7.48 9.18 8.08
CA PRO A 28 -6.46 10.10 7.59
C PRO A 28 -5.86 10.91 8.75
N ALA A 29 -4.53 10.96 8.84
CA ALA A 29 -3.87 11.84 9.79
C ALA A 29 -4.08 13.29 9.36
N LYS A 30 -4.45 14.17 10.30
CA LYS A 30 -4.59 15.61 10.02
C LYS A 30 -3.24 16.30 9.85
N PHE A 31 -2.17 15.71 10.38
CA PHE A 31 -0.82 16.24 10.32
C PHE A 31 0.19 15.16 9.90
N SER A 32 1.18 15.54 9.11
CA SER A 32 2.25 14.64 8.63
C SER A 32 3.17 14.12 9.74
N VAL A 33 3.10 14.72 10.93
CA VAL A 33 4.00 14.49 12.07
C VAL A 33 3.35 13.60 13.14
N GLU A 34 2.08 13.22 12.98
CA GLU A 34 1.38 12.52 14.07
C GLU A 34 2.05 11.16 14.37
N PRO A 35 2.61 10.95 15.58
CA PRO A 35 3.78 10.08 15.73
C PRO A 35 3.45 8.59 15.80
N SER A 36 2.19 8.21 15.87
CA SER A 36 1.83 6.82 16.14
C SER A 36 0.87 6.33 15.09
N LEU A 37 1.37 5.40 14.28
CA LEU A 37 0.55 4.29 13.83
C LEU A 37 -0.37 3.88 14.99
N ASN A 38 -1.65 4.21 14.86
CA ASN A 38 -2.68 3.72 15.77
C ASN A 38 -2.52 2.20 15.86
N LYS A 39 -2.87 1.55 16.97
CA LYS A 39 -2.71 0.09 17.10
C LYS A 39 -3.39 -0.72 15.97
N GLU A 40 -4.33 -0.10 15.27
CA GLU A 40 -5.10 -0.66 14.14
C GLU A 40 -4.45 -0.43 12.76
N SER A 41 -3.33 0.28 12.69
CA SER A 41 -2.67 0.59 11.42
C SER A 41 -1.72 -0.53 10.99
N VAL A 42 -1.55 -0.65 9.68
CA VAL A 42 -0.78 -1.73 9.06
C VAL A 42 0.35 -1.13 8.22
N LEU A 43 1.58 -1.50 8.54
CA LEU A 43 2.74 -1.18 7.70
C LEU A 43 2.68 -1.99 6.42
N LEU A 44 2.67 -1.31 5.28
CA LEU A 44 2.56 -1.93 3.96
C LEU A 44 3.92 -2.30 3.37
N SER A 45 5.01 -1.72 3.89
CA SER A 45 6.37 -2.05 3.48
C SER A 45 7.30 -2.17 4.69
N ASN A 46 8.49 -2.71 4.48
CA ASN A 46 9.63 -2.43 5.36
C ASN A 46 9.89 -0.92 5.35
N GLN A 47 10.06 -0.33 6.54
CA GLN A 47 10.19 1.12 6.68
C GLN A 47 11.66 1.52 6.74
N ASN A 48 12.08 2.41 5.84
CA ASN A 48 13.37 3.06 5.87
C ASN A 48 13.16 4.58 5.90
N ARG A 49 13.83 5.27 6.82
CA ARG A 49 13.77 6.74 6.94
C ARG A 49 14.70 7.45 5.95
N PHE A 50 15.61 6.71 5.33
CA PHE A 50 16.65 7.22 4.44
C PHE A 50 16.49 6.73 2.99
N SER A 51 15.42 6.00 2.68
CA SER A 51 15.08 5.58 1.31
C SER A 51 13.58 5.65 1.05
N ILE A 52 13.21 5.58 -0.22
CA ILE A 52 11.81 5.43 -0.64
C ILE A 52 11.28 4.10 -0.11
N ASN A 53 10.07 4.14 0.46
CA ASN A 53 9.33 2.98 0.90
C ASN A 53 8.43 2.50 -0.25
N ILE A 54 8.47 1.20 -0.55
CA ILE A 54 7.84 0.61 -1.73
C ILE A 54 7.04 -0.63 -1.32
N VAL A 55 5.87 -0.83 -1.92
CA VAL A 55 5.14 -2.11 -1.87
C VAL A 55 4.67 -2.51 -3.26
N ASP A 56 4.70 -3.80 -3.53
CA ASP A 56 4.07 -4.39 -4.72
C ASP A 56 2.56 -4.13 -4.69
N ALA A 57 2.00 -3.79 -5.85
CA ALA A 57 0.58 -3.53 -5.98
C ALA A 57 0.05 -3.99 -7.34
N PHE A 58 -1.25 -4.24 -7.39
CA PHE A 58 -1.93 -4.67 -8.61
C PHE A 58 -3.05 -3.69 -8.93
N LEU A 59 -3.02 -3.11 -10.13
CA LEU A 59 -4.00 -2.13 -10.60
C LEU A 59 -5.02 -2.82 -11.52
N CYS A 60 -6.30 -2.71 -11.15
CA CYS A 60 -7.39 -2.95 -12.08
C CYS A 60 -7.84 -1.60 -12.67
N GLU A 61 -7.53 -1.36 -13.93
CA GLU A 61 -7.89 -0.10 -14.61
C GLU A 61 -9.41 0.03 -14.82
N GLY A 62 -10.10 -1.07 -15.11
CA GLY A 62 -11.55 -1.08 -15.31
C GLY A 62 -12.34 -0.69 -14.06
N CYS A 63 -11.96 -1.22 -12.90
CA CYS A 63 -12.60 -0.89 -11.62
C CYS A 63 -11.97 0.33 -10.91
N LYS A 64 -10.83 0.83 -11.39
CA LYS A 64 -10.02 1.87 -10.73
C LYS A 64 -9.66 1.53 -9.29
N ARG A 65 -9.27 0.27 -9.07
CA ARG A 65 -8.91 -0.28 -7.74
C ARG A 65 -7.47 -0.74 -7.74
N VAL A 66 -6.80 -0.54 -6.60
CA VAL A 66 -5.48 -1.09 -6.33
C VAL A 66 -5.61 -2.14 -5.25
N LEU A 67 -5.04 -3.32 -5.49
CA LEU A 67 -4.88 -4.39 -4.51
C LEU A 67 -3.44 -4.39 -4.01
N ILE A 68 -3.27 -4.45 -2.69
CA ILE A 68 -1.97 -4.59 -2.04
C ILE A 68 -2.07 -5.82 -1.15
N ASP A 69 -1.23 -6.82 -1.42
CA ASP A 69 -1.01 -7.94 -0.49
C ASP A 69 0.18 -7.61 0.39
N PHE A 70 -0.09 -7.36 1.68
CA PHE A 70 0.91 -6.98 2.67
C PHE A 70 1.39 -8.17 3.51
N SER A 71 1.01 -9.40 3.13
CA SER A 71 1.52 -10.63 3.74
C SER A 71 3.00 -10.81 3.46
N ASP A 72 3.42 -10.40 2.26
CA ASP A 72 4.82 -10.23 1.88
C ASP A 72 5.17 -8.74 2.00
N LYS A 73 6.10 -8.38 2.89
CA LYS A 73 6.44 -6.97 3.17
C LYS A 73 7.29 -6.31 2.08
N GLY A 74 7.40 -6.97 0.92
CA GLY A 74 8.27 -6.58 -0.17
C GLY A 74 9.75 -6.67 0.23
N VAL A 75 10.61 -6.29 -0.71
CA VAL A 75 12.06 -6.11 -0.49
C VAL A 75 12.32 -4.75 0.13
#